data_AF-A0AAU4X812-F1
#
_entry.id   AF-A0AAU4X812-F1
#
_cell.length_a   1.000
_cell.length_b   1.000
_cell.length_c   1.000
_cell.angle_alpha   90.00
_cell.angle_beta   90.00
_cell.angle_gamma   90.00
#
_symmetry.space_group_name_H-M   'P 1'
#
loop_
_entity.id
_entity.type
_entity.pdbx_description
1 polymer ?
#
loop_
_entity_poly.entity_id
_entity_poly.type
_entity_poly.pdbx_seq_one_letter_code
_entity_poly.pdbx_strand_id
1 'polypeptide(L)'
;MKDDNAHAKSRRVSANNPKSECKSGYVWREATASDLVCVTPGTRAQTKDDNAHAKSRVASSAAAGTCKSGYVWRETTASDHVCVTPGTRAQVKDDNAHAKSRRVSANDPKCKSGYVWREATASDLVCVTPGTRAQTKDDNAHAKSRVAS
;
A
#
# COMPACT_ATOMS: atom_id res chain seq x y z
N MET A 1 10.93 17.12 10.09
CA MET A 1 11.97 16.21 9.53
C MET A 1 12.84 16.84 8.43
N LYS A 2 12.66 18.11 8.02
CA LYS A 2 13.54 18.74 7.01
C LYS A 2 14.90 19.20 7.58
N ASP A 3 15.00 19.37 8.90
CA ASP A 3 16.13 20.08 9.51
C ASP A 3 17.29 19.14 9.92
N ASP A 4 17.02 17.88 10.25
CA ASP A 4 18.06 16.97 10.75
C ASP A 4 19.10 16.55 9.70
N ASN A 5 18.68 16.43 8.44
CA ASN A 5 19.60 16.07 7.35
C ASN A 5 20.53 17.24 6.98
N ALA A 6 20.05 18.48 7.13
CA ALA A 6 20.84 19.69 6.88
C ALA A 6 22.01 19.83 7.88
N HIS A 7 21.82 19.36 9.12
CA HIS A 7 22.85 19.38 10.15
C HIS A 7 23.74 18.13 10.18
N ALA A 8 23.53 17.15 9.29
CA ALA A 8 24.26 15.89 9.31
C ALA A 8 25.79 16.07 9.21
N LYS A 9 26.25 17.04 8.40
CA LYS A 9 27.70 17.33 8.24
C LYS A 9 28.31 17.92 9.51
N SER A 10 27.61 18.79 10.24
CA SER A 10 28.16 19.41 11.46
C SER A 10 28.22 18.45 12.65
N ARG A 11 27.50 17.33 12.57
CA ARG A 11 27.43 16.26 13.58
C ARG A 11 28.48 15.16 13.38
N ARG A 12 29.30 15.26 12.33
CA ARG A 12 30.43 14.37 12.03
C ARG A 12 31.69 14.81 12.76
N VAL A 13 32.53 13.85 13.16
CA VAL A 13 33.90 14.15 13.64
C VAL A 13 34.73 14.80 12.51
N SER A 14 34.54 14.37 11.27
CA SER A 14 35.09 15.03 10.08
C SER A 14 33.96 15.41 9.11
N ALA A 15 33.64 16.71 9.05
CA ALA A 15 32.51 17.23 8.28
C ALA A 15 32.57 16.91 6.77
N ASN A 16 33.78 16.70 6.24
CA ASN A 16 34.03 16.44 4.82
C ASN A 16 34.16 14.94 4.50
N ASN A 17 34.17 14.05 5.50
CA ASN A 17 34.20 12.61 5.29
C ASN A 17 32.81 12.00 5.58
N PRO A 18 32.05 11.55 4.57
CA PRO A 18 30.72 10.98 4.75
C PRO A 18 30.71 9.63 5.51
N LYS A 19 31.89 8.99 5.67
CA LYS A 19 32.07 7.79 6.49
C LYS A 19 32.61 8.09 7.88
N SER A 20 32.83 9.37 8.24
CA SER A 20 33.32 9.67 9.58
C SER A 20 32.30 9.25 10.63
N GLU A 21 32.83 8.84 11.77
CA GLU A 21 32.06 8.64 12.99
C GLU A 21 31.28 9.91 13.38
N CYS A 22 30.22 9.72 14.14
CA CYS A 22 29.44 10.81 14.67
C CYS A 22 30.07 11.37 15.95
N LYS A 23 29.92 12.69 16.15
CA LYS A 23 30.27 13.33 17.41
C LYS A 23 29.48 12.73 18.57
N SER A 24 30.02 12.82 19.79
CA SER A 24 29.33 12.40 21.01
C SER A 24 27.90 12.97 21.07
N GLY A 25 26.93 12.13 21.44
CA GLY A 25 25.49 12.46 21.44
C GLY A 25 24.76 12.25 20.10
N TYR A 26 25.47 11.90 19.03
CA TYR A 26 24.89 11.59 17.72
C TYR A 26 25.23 10.17 17.25
N VAL A 27 24.37 9.60 16.42
CA VAL A 27 24.47 8.23 15.91
C VAL A 27 24.12 8.18 14.44
N TRP A 28 24.59 7.14 13.72
CA TRP A 28 24.16 6.91 12.34
C TRP A 28 22.67 6.58 12.28
N ARG A 29 21.96 7.19 11.33
CA ARG A 29 20.52 7.02 11.13
C ARG A 29 20.15 5.60 10.73
N GLU A 30 20.97 4.94 9.90
CA GLU A 30 20.79 3.55 9.47
C GLU A 30 19.42 3.30 8.79
N ALA A 31 18.94 4.25 7.98
CA ALA A 31 17.75 4.01 7.16
C ALA A 31 17.99 2.87 6.14
N THR A 32 19.23 2.70 5.72
CA THR A 32 19.74 1.53 4.98
C THR A 32 21.10 1.13 5.54
N ALA A 33 21.64 -0.03 5.16
CA ALA A 33 22.97 -0.48 5.60
C ALA A 33 24.11 0.49 5.24
N SER A 34 23.93 1.30 4.19
CA SER A 34 24.90 2.31 3.73
C SER A 34 24.59 3.73 4.21
N ASP A 35 23.54 3.92 5.01
CA ASP A 35 23.09 5.25 5.45
C ASP A 35 23.84 5.75 6.69
N LEU A 36 24.95 6.45 6.47
CA LEU A 36 25.85 6.96 7.51
C LEU A 36 25.59 8.43 7.86
N VAL A 37 24.33 8.84 7.90
CA VAL A 37 23.93 10.22 8.28
C VAL A 37 23.89 10.35 9.80
N CYS A 38 24.62 11.33 10.37
CA CYS A 38 24.63 11.56 11.82
C CYS A 38 23.37 12.31 12.28
N VAL A 39 22.57 11.67 13.13
CA VAL A 39 21.30 12.15 13.68
C VAL A 39 21.23 11.93 15.20
N THR A 40 20.20 12.46 15.85
CA THR A 40 19.96 12.20 17.28
C THR A 40 19.52 10.75 17.52
N PRO A 41 19.72 10.19 18.73
CA PRO A 41 19.23 8.85 19.07
C PRO A 41 17.72 8.66 18.84
N GLY A 42 16.90 9.68 19.14
CA GLY A 42 15.47 9.65 18.88
C GLY A 42 15.13 9.50 17.39
N THR A 43 15.87 10.17 16.50
CA THR A 43 15.70 10.03 15.05
C THR A 43 16.09 8.64 14.55
N ARG A 44 17.17 8.05 15.10
CA ARG A 44 17.55 6.66 14.79
C ARG A 44 16.48 5.67 15.26
N ALA A 45 15.89 5.90 16.44
CA ALA A 45 14.80 5.08 16.94
C ALA A 45 13.56 5.16 16.04
N GLN A 46 13.15 6.37 15.64
CA GLN A 46 12.05 6.56 14.68
C GLN A 46 12.35 5.90 13.34
N THR A 47 13.59 6.00 12.85
CA THR A 47 13.99 5.36 11.58
C THR A 47 13.90 3.83 11.67
N LYS A 48 14.28 3.24 12.80
CA LYS A 48 14.14 1.79 13.03
C LYS A 48 12.67 1.37 13.08
N ASP A 49 11.82 2.15 13.73
CA ASP A 49 10.37 1.93 13.74
C ASP A 49 9.77 2.01 12.33
N ASP A 50 10.10 3.06 11.58
CA ASP A 50 9.65 3.25 10.20
C ASP A 50 10.13 2.10 9.29
N ASN A 51 11.37 1.63 9.45
CA ASN A 51 11.91 0.48 8.71
C ASN A 51 11.23 -0.84 9.11
N ALA A 52 10.94 -1.07 10.39
CA ALA A 52 10.20 -2.25 10.86
C ALA A 52 8.77 -2.27 10.31
N HIS A 53 8.15 -1.10 10.19
CA HIS A 53 6.83 -0.90 9.61
C HIS A 53 6.85 -0.66 8.10
N ALA A 54 8.01 -0.70 7.45
CA ALA A 54 8.12 -0.41 6.03
C ALA A 54 7.17 -1.31 5.24
N LYS A 55 7.19 -2.63 5.46
CA LYS A 55 6.32 -3.59 4.77
C LYS A 55 4.82 -3.32 4.93
N SER A 56 4.39 -2.73 6.06
CA SER A 56 2.99 -2.36 6.29
C SER A 56 2.65 -0.95 5.80
N ARG A 57 3.67 -0.13 5.48
CA ARG A 57 3.53 1.24 4.99
C ARG A 57 3.90 1.41 3.51
N VAL A 58 4.54 0.41 2.89
CA VAL A 58 4.67 0.34 1.43
C VAL A 58 3.28 -0.02 0.90
N ALA A 59 2.61 0.91 0.24
CA ALA A 59 1.58 0.55 -0.71
C ALA A 59 2.24 -0.42 -1.71
N SER A 60 1.75 -1.66 -1.81
CA SER A 60 2.42 -2.81 -2.43
C SER A 60 2.76 -2.70 -3.92
N SER A 61 2.75 -1.52 -4.51
CA SER A 61 3.23 -1.28 -5.85
C SER A 61 3.70 0.16 -6.04
N ALA A 62 5.01 0.35 -6.08
CA ALA A 62 5.61 1.48 -6.81
C ALA A 62 5.41 1.35 -8.34
N ALA A 63 4.61 0.36 -8.80
CA ALA A 63 4.38 0.04 -10.21
C ALA A 63 2.95 0.32 -10.71
N ALA A 64 1.97 0.55 -9.82
CA ALA A 64 0.68 1.10 -10.19
C ALA A 64 0.63 2.52 -9.63
N GLY A 65 0.49 3.54 -10.48
CA GLY A 65 0.45 4.92 -10.01
C GLY A 65 -0.56 5.11 -8.87
N THR A 66 -0.33 6.09 -8.01
CA THR A 66 -1.27 6.44 -6.95
C THR A 66 -2.62 6.80 -7.58
N CYS A 67 -3.73 6.51 -6.90
CA CYS A 67 -5.02 6.95 -7.41
C CYS A 67 -5.10 8.47 -7.49
N LYS A 68 -5.79 9.00 -8.51
CA LYS A 68 -6.15 10.42 -8.58
C LYS A 68 -6.93 10.82 -7.32
N SER A 69 -6.86 12.11 -6.95
CA SER A 69 -7.65 12.64 -5.83
C SER A 69 -9.14 12.25 -5.96
N GLY A 70 -9.74 11.81 -4.86
CA GLY A 70 -11.11 11.29 -4.84
C GLY A 70 -11.26 9.79 -5.17
N TYR A 71 -10.18 9.11 -5.57
CA TYR A 71 -10.17 7.67 -5.81
C TYR A 71 -9.24 6.94 -4.83
N VAL A 72 -9.54 5.66 -4.62
CA VAL A 72 -8.78 4.74 -3.76
C VAL A 72 -8.66 3.38 -4.45
N TRP A 73 -7.66 2.58 -4.09
CA TRP A 73 -7.59 1.19 -4.57
C TRP A 73 -8.82 0.42 -4.10
N ARG A 74 -9.38 -0.38 -5.02
CA ARG A 74 -10.57 -1.19 -4.78
C ARG A 74 -10.32 -2.33 -3.79
N GLU A 75 -9.10 -2.86 -3.76
CA GLU A 75 -8.64 -3.90 -2.82
C GLU A 75 -9.43 -5.22 -2.90
N THR A 76 -9.76 -5.71 -4.10
CA THR A 76 -10.34 -7.06 -4.20
C THR A 76 -9.31 -8.14 -3.90
N THR A 77 -8.04 -7.91 -4.26
CA THR A 77 -6.87 -8.74 -3.94
C THR A 77 -5.66 -7.83 -3.71
N ALA A 78 -4.57 -8.38 -3.17
CA ALA A 78 -3.31 -7.63 -3.02
C ALA A 78 -2.69 -7.17 -4.36
N SER A 79 -3.11 -7.78 -5.47
CA SER A 79 -2.70 -7.42 -6.83
C SER A 79 -3.68 -6.50 -7.56
N ASP A 80 -4.85 -6.23 -6.98
CA ASP A 80 -5.87 -5.37 -7.56
C ASP A 80 -5.57 -3.89 -7.28
N HIS A 81 -5.02 -3.23 -8.30
CA HIS A 81 -4.67 -1.80 -8.23
C HIS A 81 -5.64 -0.92 -9.01
N VAL A 82 -6.87 -1.38 -9.27
CA VAL A 82 -7.90 -0.56 -9.91
C VAL A 82 -8.38 0.52 -8.94
N CYS A 83 -8.31 1.77 -9.37
CA CYS A 83 -8.81 2.92 -8.62
C CYS A 83 -10.33 3.07 -8.77
N VAL A 84 -11.04 3.14 -7.65
CA VAL A 84 -12.49 3.30 -7.56
C VAL A 84 -12.86 4.37 -6.53
N THR A 85 -14.15 4.70 -6.43
CA THR A 85 -14.60 5.63 -5.38
C THR A 85 -14.50 4.99 -3.99
N PRO A 86 -14.40 5.78 -2.91
CA PRO A 86 -14.47 5.25 -1.54
C PRO A 86 -15.74 4.43 -1.26
N GLY A 87 -16.88 4.80 -1.85
CA GLY A 87 -18.13 4.05 -1.74
C GLY A 87 -18.03 2.65 -2.36
N THR A 88 -17.43 2.54 -3.55
CA THR A 88 -17.18 1.26 -4.21
C THR A 88 -16.23 0.39 -3.40
N ARG A 89 -15.16 0.97 -2.80
CA ARG A 89 -14.27 0.21 -1.90
C ARG A 89 -15.00 -0.32 -0.67
N ALA A 90 -15.91 0.47 -0.10
CA ALA A 90 -16.74 0.03 1.03
C ALA A 90 -17.66 -1.15 0.63
N GLN A 91 -18.29 -1.07 -0.54
CA GLN A 91 -19.08 -2.18 -1.10
C GLN A 91 -18.23 -3.45 -1.29
N VAL A 92 -17.01 -3.32 -1.83
CA VAL A 92 -16.10 -4.46 -2.05
C VAL A 92 -15.72 -5.15 -0.73
N LYS A 93 -15.52 -4.36 0.34
CA LYS A 93 -15.26 -4.89 1.68
C LYS A 93 -16.45 -5.70 2.20
N ASP A 94 -17.67 -5.22 2.00
CA ASP A 94 -18.90 -5.94 2.35
C ASP A 94 -19.04 -7.25 1.54
N ASP A 95 -18.81 -7.18 0.23
CA ASP A 95 -18.83 -8.35 -0.65
C ASP A 95 -17.83 -9.42 -0.22
N ASN A 96 -16.61 -9.01 0.17
CA ASN A 96 -15.58 -9.92 0.66
C ASN A 96 -15.99 -10.56 2.00
N ALA A 97 -16.61 -9.80 2.91
CA ALA A 97 -17.11 -10.32 4.18
C ALA A 97 -18.23 -11.36 4.00
N HIS A 98 -19.08 -11.17 2.99
CA HIS A 98 -20.19 -12.07 2.67
C HIS A 98 -19.84 -13.13 1.61
N ALA A 99 -18.60 -13.19 1.13
CA ALA A 99 -18.20 -14.09 0.04
C ALA A 99 -18.54 -15.57 0.32
N LYS A 100 -18.32 -16.03 1.56
CA LYS A 100 -18.61 -17.41 1.97
C LYS A 100 -20.11 -17.74 2.00
N SER A 101 -20.95 -16.80 2.42
CA SER A 101 -22.40 -17.06 2.55
C SER A 101 -23.11 -17.18 1.20
N ARG A 102 -22.48 -16.68 0.14
CA ARG A 102 -23.01 -16.64 -1.25
C ARG A 102 -22.50 -17.81 -2.12
N ARG A 103 -21.64 -18.67 -1.60
CA ARG A 103 -21.18 -19.91 -2.25
C ARG A 103 -22.10 -21.09 -1.95
N VAL A 104 -22.18 -22.06 -2.86
CA VAL A 104 -22.95 -23.30 -2.65
C VAL A 104 -22.37 -24.15 -1.52
N SER A 105 -21.05 -24.11 -1.33
CA SER A 105 -20.36 -24.72 -0.19
C SER A 105 -19.05 -23.96 0.11
N ALA A 106 -18.44 -24.18 1.27
CA ALA A 106 -17.24 -23.44 1.68
C ALA A 106 -16.03 -23.67 0.75
N ASN A 107 -15.91 -24.88 0.18
CA ASN A 107 -14.77 -25.31 -0.63
C ASN A 107 -15.06 -25.31 -2.14
N ASP A 108 -16.28 -24.96 -2.54
CA ASP A 108 -16.68 -24.86 -3.95
C ASP A 108 -16.80 -23.37 -4.34
N PRO A 109 -16.06 -22.87 -5.34
CA PRO A 109 -16.18 -21.49 -5.79
C PRO A 109 -17.54 -21.18 -6.44
N LYS A 110 -18.36 -22.19 -6.76
CA LYS A 110 -19.67 -22.00 -7.40
C LYS A 110 -20.59 -21.14 -6.55
N CYS A 111 -21.20 -20.16 -7.21
CA CYS A 111 -22.15 -19.25 -6.57
C CYS A 111 -23.54 -19.87 -6.43
N LYS A 112 -24.24 -19.49 -5.36
CA LYS A 112 -25.67 -19.76 -5.20
C LYS A 112 -26.48 -19.10 -6.33
N SER A 113 -27.69 -19.59 -6.59
CA SER A 113 -28.62 -18.97 -7.54
C SER A 113 -28.80 -17.48 -7.23
N GLY A 114 -28.79 -16.63 -8.27
CA GLY A 114 -28.85 -15.18 -8.15
C GLY A 114 -27.49 -14.48 -7.95
N TYR A 115 -26.40 -15.23 -7.76
CA TYR A 115 -25.05 -14.69 -7.64
C TYR A 115 -24.14 -15.18 -8.76
N VAL A 116 -23.13 -14.37 -9.09
CA VAL A 116 -22.11 -14.61 -10.10
C VAL A 116 -20.74 -14.21 -9.57
N TRP A 117 -19.65 -14.72 -10.17
CA TRP A 117 -18.30 -14.25 -9.83
C TRP A 117 -18.13 -12.79 -10.19
N ARG A 118 -17.51 -12.03 -9.28
CA ARG A 118 -17.22 -10.60 -9.46
C ARG A 118 -16.22 -10.35 -10.58
N GLU A 119 -15.20 -11.21 -10.71
CA GLU A 119 -14.19 -11.15 -11.77
C GLU A 119 -13.44 -9.82 -11.84
N ALA A 120 -13.14 -9.23 -10.68
CA ALA A 120 -12.30 -8.03 -10.63
C ALA A 120 -10.89 -8.30 -11.17
N THR A 121 -10.38 -9.51 -10.92
CA THR A 121 -9.18 -10.09 -11.52
C THR A 121 -9.50 -11.52 -11.98
N ALA A 122 -8.57 -12.16 -12.70
CA ALA A 122 -8.74 -13.56 -13.12
C ALA A 122 -8.89 -14.54 -11.94
N SER A 123 -8.42 -14.20 -10.74
CA SER A 123 -8.52 -15.03 -9.54
C SER A 123 -9.64 -14.60 -8.58
N ASP A 124 -10.39 -13.54 -8.88
CA ASP A 124 -11.45 -13.03 -8.01
C ASP A 124 -12.77 -13.80 -8.22
N LEU A 125 -12.93 -14.87 -7.43
CA LEU A 125 -14.11 -15.72 -7.39
C LEU A 125 -15.05 -15.37 -6.22
N VAL A 126 -15.12 -14.10 -5.82
CA VAL A 126 -16.12 -13.63 -4.86
C VAL A 126 -17.49 -13.60 -5.54
N CYS A 127 -18.48 -14.22 -4.89
CA CYS A 127 -19.85 -14.25 -5.39
C CYS A 127 -20.58 -12.94 -5.05
N VAL A 128 -21.08 -12.25 -6.07
CA VAL A 128 -21.79 -10.97 -5.99
C VAL A 128 -23.02 -10.98 -6.89
N THR A 129 -23.83 -9.92 -6.84
CA THR A 129 -24.98 -9.80 -7.76
C THR A 129 -24.50 -9.54 -9.20
N PRO A 130 -25.31 -9.84 -10.23
CA PRO A 130 -25.00 -9.49 -11.62
C PRO A 130 -24.71 -7.99 -11.81
N GLY A 131 -25.42 -7.12 -11.07
CA GLY A 131 -25.17 -5.67 -11.08
C GLY A 131 -23.77 -5.30 -10.60
N THR A 132 -23.31 -5.90 -9.49
CA THR A 132 -21.94 -5.68 -8.99
C THR A 132 -20.88 -6.18 -9.98
N ARG A 133 -21.12 -7.30 -10.67
CA ARG A 133 -20.20 -7.78 -11.73
C ARG A 133 -20.14 -6.80 -12.90
N ALA A 134 -21.27 -6.21 -13.29
CA ALA A 134 -21.29 -5.17 -14.33
C ALA A 134 -20.48 -3.93 -13.91
N GLN A 135 -20.74 -3.40 -12.71
CA GLN A 135 -19.98 -2.29 -12.14
C GLN A 135 -18.46 -2.59 -12.10
N THR A 136 -18.09 -3.82 -11.72
CA THR A 136 -16.68 -4.25 -11.67
C THR A 136 -16.01 -4.21 -13.04
N LYS A 137 -16.73 -4.61 -14.10
CA LYS A 137 -16.22 -4.53 -15.48
C LYS A 137 -16.02 -3.08 -15.92
N ASP A 138 -16.94 -2.19 -15.56
CA ASP A 138 -16.82 -0.77 -15.85
C ASP A 138 -15.62 -0.15 -15.11
N ASP A 139 -15.42 -0.52 -13.85
CA ASP A 139 -14.24 -0.09 -13.08
C ASP A 139 -12.93 -0.55 -13.72
N ASN A 140 -12.88 -1.80 -14.19
CA ASN A 140 -11.72 -2.33 -14.90
C ASN A 140 -11.47 -1.58 -16.22
N ALA A 141 -12.52 -1.23 -16.97
CA ALA A 141 -12.42 -0.45 -18.20
C ALA A 141 -11.87 0.97 -17.95
N HIS A 142 -12.20 1.56 -16.79
CA HIS A 142 -11.72 2.87 -16.38
C HIS A 142 -10.41 2.86 -15.58
N ALA A 143 -9.76 1.70 -15.39
CA ALA A 143 -8.58 1.59 -14.54
C ALA A 143 -7.48 2.60 -14.90
N LYS A 144 -7.19 2.78 -16.20
CA LYS A 144 -6.17 3.72 -16.68
C LYS A 144 -6.54 5.20 -16.46
N SER A 145 -7.83 5.56 -16.48
CA SER A 145 -8.23 6.96 -16.38
C SER A 145 -8.22 7.50 -14.95
N ARG A 146 -8.14 6.62 -13.94
CA ARG A 146 -8.26 6.94 -12.51
C ARG A 146 -6.93 6.86 -11.75
N VAL A 147 -5.85 6.46 -12.43
CA VAL A 147 -4.48 6.46 -11.92
C VAL A 147 -3.83 7.83 -12.20
N ALA A 148 -3.07 8.36 -11.25
CA ALA A 148 -2.30 9.59 -11.40
C ALA A 148 -1.17 9.38 -12.41
N SER A 149 -0.96 10.38 -13.27
CA SER A 149 0.09 10.38 -14.31
C SER A 149 1.47 10.60 -13.71
#